data_AF-A0A7S2F729-F1
#
_entry.id   AF-A0A7S2F729-F1
#
_cell.length_a   1.000
_cell.length_b   1.000
_cell.length_c   1.000
_cell.angle_alpha   90.00
_cell.angle_beta   90.00
_cell.angle_gamma   90.00
#
_symmetry.space_group_name_H-M   'P 1'
#
loop_
_entity.id
_entity.type
_entity.pdbx_description
1 polymer ?
#
loop_
_entity_poly.entity_id
_entity_poly.type
_entity_poly.pdbx_seq_one_letter_code
_entity_poly.pdbx_strand_id
1 'polypeptide(L)'
;AGWGGKVCIPPKAPAFLITDEQICKDSYSNLGIESIGWGGDKCLAKDAKCGDISWPHICDESQKKTGLACAGWGGSRCLEPEASAAEITDEAVCKNSQAWLNIPSYGWDGKRCIPKELKCKD
;
A
#
# COMPACT_ATOMS: atom_id res chain seq x y z
N ALA A 1 8.30 -1.69 -25.96
CA ALA A 1 7.59 -2.35 -24.86
C ALA A 1 6.85 -3.58 -25.40
N GLY A 2 6.45 -4.48 -24.50
CA GLY A 2 6.06 -5.87 -24.78
C GLY A 2 5.03 -6.40 -23.78
N TRP A 3 5.05 -7.70 -23.47
CA TRP A 3 4.06 -8.31 -22.57
C TRP A 3 4.19 -7.81 -21.13
N GLY A 4 3.06 -7.50 -20.50
CA GLY A 4 2.96 -7.00 -19.12
C GLY A 4 2.32 -7.96 -18.13
N GLY A 5 2.09 -9.22 -18.51
CA GLY A 5 1.43 -10.22 -17.66
C GLY A 5 0.00 -10.53 -18.08
N LYS A 6 -0.82 -9.51 -18.36
CA LYS A 6 -2.20 -9.68 -18.88
C LYS A 6 -2.43 -9.04 -20.24
N VAL A 7 -1.65 -8.02 -20.57
CA VAL A 7 -1.82 -7.22 -21.79
C VAL A 7 -0.45 -6.89 -22.39
N CYS A 8 -0.44 -6.59 -23.68
CA CYS A 8 0.71 -5.95 -24.32
C CYS A 8 0.76 -4.47 -23.90
N ILE A 9 1.93 -4.02 -23.49
CA ILE A 9 2.18 -2.67 -22.98
C ILE A 9 2.93 -1.86 -24.05
N PRO A 10 2.49 -0.62 -24.36
CA PRO A 10 3.20 0.28 -25.27
C PRO A 10 4.42 0.93 -24.60
N PRO A 11 5.40 1.47 -25.35
CA PRO A 11 6.53 2.20 -24.78
C PRO A 11 6.06 3.36 -23.89
N LYS A 12 6.79 3.63 -22.80
CA LYS A 12 6.48 4.71 -21.83
C LYS A 12 5.13 4.58 -21.12
N ALA A 13 4.52 3.39 -21.13
CA ALA A 13 3.29 3.19 -20.37
C ALA A 13 3.55 3.22 -18.85
N PRO A 14 2.51 3.49 -18.04
CA PRO A 14 2.63 3.44 -16.59
C PRO A 14 2.98 2.05 -16.05
N ALA A 15 3.75 2.00 -14.97
CA ALA A 15 4.18 0.75 -14.32
C ALA A 15 3.01 -0.13 -13.86
N PHE A 16 1.90 0.47 -13.43
CA PHE A 16 0.73 -0.26 -12.91
C PHE A 16 0.08 -1.20 -13.93
N LEU A 17 0.41 -1.08 -15.23
CA LEU A 17 -0.05 -2.00 -16.27
C LEU A 17 0.71 -3.33 -16.28
N ILE A 18 1.87 -3.39 -15.61
CA ILE A 18 2.65 -4.62 -15.43
C ILE A 18 2.04 -5.38 -14.25
N THR A 19 1.34 -6.47 -14.54
CA THR A 19 0.63 -7.32 -13.56
C THR A 19 1.31 -8.68 -13.37
N ASP A 20 2.57 -8.81 -13.76
CA ASP A 20 3.41 -9.99 -13.52
C ASP A 20 4.62 -9.55 -12.66
N GLU A 21 4.84 -10.24 -11.54
CA GLU A 21 5.89 -9.89 -10.59
C GLU A 21 7.29 -10.02 -11.19
N GLN A 22 7.54 -11.06 -11.99
CA GLN A 22 8.86 -11.29 -12.58
C GLN A 22 9.15 -10.23 -13.64
N ILE A 23 8.16 -9.87 -14.46
CA ILE A 23 8.29 -8.75 -15.41
C ILE A 23 8.49 -7.43 -14.67
N CYS A 24 7.83 -7.22 -13.51
CA CYS A 24 8.00 -6.03 -12.71
C CYS A 24 9.43 -5.86 -12.18
N LYS A 25 10.05 -6.94 -11.67
CA LYS A 25 11.44 -6.95 -11.18
C LYS A 25 12.43 -6.47 -12.24
N ASP A 26 12.21 -6.85 -13.49
CA ASP A 26 13.05 -6.52 -14.63
C ASP A 26 12.41 -5.46 -15.56
N SER A 27 11.46 -4.66 -15.05
CA SER A 27 10.60 -3.77 -15.85
C SER A 27 11.37 -2.74 -16.68
N TYR A 28 12.44 -2.17 -16.12
CA TYR A 28 13.27 -1.22 -16.84
C TYR A 28 14.04 -1.90 -17.98
N SER A 29 14.70 -3.03 -17.70
CA SER A 29 15.48 -3.76 -18.70
C SER A 29 14.62 -4.36 -19.81
N ASN A 30 13.43 -4.88 -19.47
CA ASN A 30 12.55 -5.57 -20.41
C ASN A 30 11.65 -4.61 -21.20
N LEU A 31 11.17 -3.55 -20.56
CA LEU A 31 10.09 -2.70 -21.11
C LEU A 31 10.49 -1.22 -21.22
N GLY A 32 11.59 -0.79 -20.59
CA GLY A 32 11.96 0.61 -20.46
C GLY A 32 11.01 1.41 -19.57
N ILE A 33 10.36 0.73 -18.61
CA ILE A 33 9.38 1.33 -17.70
C ILE A 33 9.98 1.35 -16.30
N GLU A 34 10.02 2.53 -15.68
CA GLU A 34 10.50 2.68 -14.32
C GLU A 34 9.44 2.23 -13.31
N SER A 35 9.88 1.54 -12.26
CA SER A 35 9.06 1.08 -11.15
C SER A 35 9.84 1.17 -9.85
N ILE A 36 9.14 1.32 -8.73
CA ILE A 36 9.71 1.26 -7.38
C ILE A 36 9.61 -0.14 -6.75
N GLY A 37 8.91 -1.08 -7.40
CA GLY A 37 8.79 -2.46 -6.92
C GLY A 37 7.43 -3.08 -7.20
N TRP A 38 7.23 -4.28 -6.67
CA TRP A 38 5.96 -5.00 -6.77
C TRP A 38 5.01 -4.61 -5.64
N GLY A 39 3.77 -4.28 -5.98
CA GLY A 39 2.72 -3.89 -5.03
C GLY A 39 1.81 -5.03 -4.56
N GLY A 40 1.94 -6.23 -5.15
CA GLY A 40 1.13 -7.41 -4.82
C GLY A 40 0.29 -7.90 -5.99
N ASP A 41 -0.30 -6.97 -6.75
CA ASP A 41 -1.12 -7.25 -7.94
C ASP A 41 -0.55 -6.63 -9.21
N LYS A 42 0.26 -5.58 -9.05
CA LYS A 42 0.88 -4.83 -10.13
C LYS A 42 2.17 -4.15 -9.67
N CYS A 43 2.95 -3.70 -10.63
CA CYS A 43 4.14 -2.92 -10.43
C CYS A 43 3.80 -1.50 -9.97
N LEU A 44 4.57 -0.95 -9.03
CA LEU A 44 4.33 0.37 -8.45
C LEU A 44 5.09 1.45 -9.24
N ALA A 45 4.38 2.52 -9.60
CA ALA A 45 5.00 3.69 -10.22
C ALA A 45 5.82 4.50 -9.21
N LYS A 46 6.64 5.45 -9.69
CA LYS A 46 7.46 6.33 -8.84
C LYS A 46 6.66 7.19 -7.85
N ASP A 47 5.42 7.50 -8.18
CA ASP A 47 4.47 8.29 -7.39
C ASP A 47 3.46 7.41 -6.64
N ALA A 48 3.69 6.09 -6.58
CA ALA A 48 2.83 5.18 -5.84
C ALA A 48 2.77 5.53 -4.35
N LYS A 49 1.64 5.21 -3.76
CA LYS A 49 1.28 5.45 -2.36
C LYS A 49 1.22 4.15 -1.61
N CYS A 50 1.18 4.20 -0.27
CA CYS A 50 1.03 3.02 0.54
C CYS A 50 -0.26 2.27 0.16
N GLY A 51 -1.36 3.00 -0.05
CA GLY A 51 -2.64 2.42 -0.47
C GLY A 51 -2.60 1.62 -1.78
N ASP A 52 -1.56 1.76 -2.61
CA ASP A 52 -1.39 0.97 -3.84
C ASP A 52 -0.82 -0.44 -3.59
N ILE A 53 -0.28 -0.69 -2.39
CA ILE A 53 0.17 -2.01 -1.95
C ILE A 53 -1.05 -2.84 -1.54
N SER A 54 -1.28 -3.93 -2.27
CA SER A 54 -2.43 -4.81 -2.11
C SER A 54 -2.16 -6.02 -1.23
N TRP A 55 -0.89 -6.31 -0.89
CA TRP A 55 -0.49 -7.49 -0.09
C TRP A 55 0.10 -7.11 1.27
N PRO A 56 -0.39 -7.70 2.39
CA PRO A 56 0.06 -7.36 3.74
C PRO A 56 1.57 -7.50 3.94
N HIS A 57 2.17 -8.61 3.50
CA HIS A 57 3.61 -8.84 3.67
C HIS A 57 4.50 -7.88 2.87
N ILE A 58 3.97 -7.27 1.80
CA ILE A 58 4.67 -6.21 1.07
C ILE A 58 4.56 -4.90 1.84
N CYS A 59 3.40 -4.63 2.45
CA CYS A 59 3.17 -3.48 3.29
C CYS A 59 4.07 -3.49 4.54
N ASP A 60 4.15 -4.63 5.23
CA ASP A 60 4.98 -4.78 6.44
C ASP A 60 6.48 -4.57 6.15
N GLU A 61 6.91 -4.82 4.92
CA GLU A 61 8.28 -4.59 4.45
C GLU A 61 8.37 -3.44 3.42
N SER A 62 7.41 -2.51 3.40
CA SER A 62 7.26 -1.52 2.32
C SER A 62 8.53 -0.70 2.11
N GLN A 63 9.16 -0.27 3.20
CA GLN A 63 10.39 0.51 3.17
C GLN A 63 11.54 -0.25 2.48
N LYS A 64 11.63 -1.56 2.73
CA LYS A 64 12.69 -2.41 2.17
C LYS A 64 12.39 -2.83 0.74
N LYS A 65 11.14 -3.19 0.43
CA LYS A 65 10.74 -3.73 -0.87
C LYS A 65 10.46 -2.66 -1.93
N THR A 66 9.96 -1.50 -1.50
CA THR A 66 9.44 -0.45 -2.40
C THR A 66 10.00 0.95 -2.11
N GLY A 67 10.65 1.13 -0.96
CA GLY A 67 11.11 2.44 -0.50
C GLY A 67 10.01 3.32 0.10
N LEU A 68 8.74 2.86 0.11
CA LEU A 68 7.63 3.60 0.72
C LEU A 68 7.62 3.46 2.23
N ALA A 69 7.58 4.58 2.95
CA ALA A 69 7.40 4.62 4.38
C ALA A 69 5.89 4.54 4.70
N CYS A 70 5.41 3.35 5.03
CA CYS A 70 4.00 3.11 5.36
C CYS A 70 3.82 2.88 6.85
N ALA A 71 2.64 3.20 7.39
CA ALA A 71 2.31 2.92 8.79
C ALA A 71 2.14 1.41 9.05
N GLY A 72 1.72 0.65 8.02
CA GLY A 72 1.49 -0.80 8.09
C GLY A 72 0.11 -1.19 7.58
N TRP A 73 -0.22 -2.48 7.67
CA TRP A 73 -1.45 -3.02 7.11
C TRP A 73 -2.68 -2.69 7.98
N GLY A 74 -3.66 -1.98 7.42
CA GLY A 74 -4.89 -1.57 8.11
C GLY A 74 -6.02 -2.60 8.08
N GLY A 75 -5.79 -3.77 7.47
CA GLY A 75 -6.79 -4.84 7.32
C GLY A 75 -7.25 -5.03 5.87
N SER A 76 -7.53 -3.95 5.16
CA SER A 76 -7.95 -3.98 3.73
C SER A 76 -6.92 -3.38 2.77
N ARG A 77 -6.04 -2.53 3.27
CA ARG A 77 -4.99 -1.85 2.51
C ARG A 77 -3.85 -1.44 3.42
N CYS A 78 -2.71 -1.16 2.82
CA CYS A 78 -1.60 -0.54 3.52
C CYS A 78 -1.91 0.93 3.81
N LEU A 79 -1.52 1.41 4.99
CA LEU A 79 -1.84 2.74 5.46
C LEU A 79 -0.67 3.71 5.32
N GLU A 80 -1.00 4.96 5.01
CA GLU A 80 -0.05 6.07 5.06
C GLU A 80 0.42 6.34 6.50
N PRO A 81 1.61 6.94 6.72
CA PRO A 81 2.14 7.26 8.05
C PRO A 81 1.17 8.03 8.97
N GLU A 82 0.32 8.88 8.40
CA GLU A 82 -0.64 9.73 9.13
C GLU A 82 -2.09 9.29 8.94
N ALA A 83 -2.31 8.03 8.57
CA ALA A 83 -3.65 7.50 8.34
C ALA A 83 -4.54 7.61 9.58
N SER A 84 -5.81 7.89 9.34
CA SER A 84 -6.80 7.95 10.42
C SER A 84 -7.13 6.54 10.91
N ALA A 85 -7.44 6.39 12.20
CA ALA A 85 -7.93 5.11 12.74
C ALA A 85 -9.19 4.61 11.99
N ALA A 86 -9.99 5.52 11.42
CA ALA A 86 -11.18 5.17 10.63
C ALA A 86 -10.86 4.35 9.37
N GLU A 87 -9.59 4.32 8.97
CA GLU A 87 -9.10 3.55 7.83
C GLU A 87 -8.68 2.13 8.21
N ILE A 88 -8.58 1.82 9.50
CA ILE A 88 -8.35 0.48 10.02
C ILE A 88 -9.68 -0.28 9.97
N THR A 89 -9.71 -1.34 9.17
CA THR A 89 -10.89 -2.17 8.91
C THR A 89 -10.75 -3.60 9.46
N ASP A 90 -9.68 -3.87 10.20
CA ASP A 90 -9.49 -5.13 10.93
C ASP A 90 -9.56 -4.90 12.44
N GLU A 91 -10.33 -5.74 13.14
CA GLU A 91 -10.57 -5.59 14.58
C GLU A 91 -9.30 -5.85 15.41
N ALA A 92 -8.48 -6.84 15.03
CA ALA A 92 -7.25 -7.16 15.74
C ALA A 92 -6.21 -6.06 15.57
N VAL A 93 -6.11 -5.50 14.36
CA VAL A 93 -5.30 -4.30 14.08
C VAL A 93 -5.81 -3.12 14.88
N CYS A 94 -7.13 -2.88 14.94
CA CYS A 94 -7.71 -1.79 15.73
C CYS A 94 -7.38 -1.89 17.22
N LYS A 95 -7.50 -3.10 17.79
CA LYS A 95 -7.16 -3.36 19.21
C LYS A 95 -5.70 -3.06 19.54
N ASN A 96 -4.81 -3.16 18.56
CA ASN A 96 -3.37 -2.94 18.72
C ASN A 96 -2.86 -1.72 17.95
N SER A 97 -3.75 -0.83 17.49
CA SER A 97 -3.42 0.20 16.50
C SER A 97 -2.32 1.16 16.97
N GLN A 98 -2.29 1.47 18.27
CA GLN A 98 -1.25 2.29 18.88
C GLN A 98 0.12 1.60 18.87
N ALA A 99 0.16 0.30 19.14
CA ALA A 99 1.41 -0.44 19.25
C ALA A 99 1.97 -0.85 17.88
N TRP A 100 1.09 -1.21 16.94
CA TRP A 100 1.50 -1.75 15.64
C TRP A 100 1.65 -0.68 14.57
N LEU A 101 0.77 0.33 14.57
CA LEU A 101 0.70 1.34 13.51
C LEU A 101 1.00 2.75 14.02
N ASN A 102 1.20 2.92 15.34
CA ASN A 102 1.27 4.23 15.99
C ASN A 102 0.02 5.10 15.75
N ILE A 103 -1.16 4.49 15.56
CA ILE A 103 -2.42 5.18 15.31
C ILE A 103 -3.32 5.08 16.56
N PRO A 104 -3.59 6.18 17.27
CA PRO A 104 -4.45 6.17 18.45
C PRO A 104 -5.93 6.00 18.07
N SER A 105 -6.66 5.15 18.82
CA SER A 105 -8.09 4.91 18.62
C SER A 105 -8.88 4.79 19.93
N TYR A 106 -10.20 4.98 19.86
CA TYR A 106 -11.16 4.72 20.96
C TYR A 106 -11.68 3.28 20.97
N GLY A 107 -11.18 2.42 20.09
CA GLY A 107 -11.62 1.04 19.94
C GLY A 107 -12.47 0.80 18.70
N TRP A 108 -13.13 -0.36 18.66
CA TRP A 108 -13.82 -0.88 17.49
C TRP A 108 -15.33 -0.58 17.52
N ASP A 109 -15.89 -0.07 16.43
CA ASP A 109 -17.34 0.24 16.32
C ASP A 109 -18.18 -0.91 15.73
N GLY A 110 -17.55 -2.06 15.44
CA GLY A 110 -18.17 -3.18 14.73
C GLY A 110 -17.81 -3.27 13.24
N LYS A 111 -17.23 -2.21 12.66
CA LYS A 111 -16.83 -2.17 11.25
C LYS A 111 -15.46 -1.53 11.00
N ARG A 112 -15.06 -0.56 11.82
CA ARG A 112 -13.78 0.15 11.72
C ARG A 112 -13.34 0.65 13.09
N CYS A 113 -12.09 1.09 13.16
CA CYS A 113 -11.57 1.70 14.36
C CYS A 113 -12.09 3.15 14.52
N ILE A 114 -12.43 3.53 15.74
CA ILE A 114 -12.95 4.85 16.08
C ILE A 114 -11.77 5.82 16.25
N PRO A 115 -11.65 6.89 15.43
CA PRO A 115 -10.60 7.88 15.60
C PRO A 115 -10.66 8.56 16.95
N LYS A 116 -9.50 8.72 17.59
CA LYS A 116 -9.31 9.71 18.64
C LYS A 116 -9.18 11.08 18.00
N GLU A 117 -10.30 11.67 17.57
CA GLU A 117 -10.27 13.07 17.14
C GLU A 117 -9.98 13.95 18.37
N LEU A 118 -8.87 14.69 18.35
CA LEU A 118 -8.73 15.93 19.12
C LEU A 118 -9.56 17.01 18.42
N LYS A 119 -10.89 16.89 18.44
CA LYS A 119 -11.78 18.01 18.10
C LYS A 119 -12.57 18.40 19.34
N CYS A 120 -11.98 19.28 20.14
CA CYS A 120 -12.82 20.16 20.96
C CYS A 120 -13.68 20.95 19.97
N LYS A 121 -15.00 20.78 20.07
CA LYS A 121 -15.96 21.64 19.39
C LYS A 121 -16.02 22.93 20.21
N ASP A 122 -15.62 24.05 19.62
CA ASP A 122 -15.89 25.38 20.18
C ASP A 122 -17.40 25.65 20.26
#